data_AF-A0A1G9W4B0-F1
#
_entry.id   AF-A0A1G9W4B0-F1
#
_cell.length_a   1.000
_cell.length_b   1.000
_cell.length_c   1.000
_cell.angle_alpha   90.00
_cell.angle_beta   90.00
_cell.angle_gamma   90.00
#
_symmetry.space_group_name_H-M   'P 1'
#
loop_
_entity.id
_entity.type
_entity.pdbx_description
1 polymer ?
#
loop_
_entity_poly.entity_id
_entity_poly.type
_entity_poly.pdbx_seq_one_letter_code
_entity_poly.pdbx_strand_id
1 'polypeptide(L)'
;MAGDVPPSLRAFFAEADAPNRSLALVNRKEPEAVQRLLESAFAGQSVSVAERQFPEEGDDVVLVIEDTDVVATSPLDEVMNAFLLVNSDLYKTGTSGLEDGGAPSVLTALADVVFDLRGYPASNKEKLLLILMSRYIERLALSSGGGRLRSTFQRLSRIEDERGTREVYRKLAESGVDVHVYGQPGWRPDESLDLTVHTGTSDDYRHSWCVAYTPQGGDGTYAALVAVETAPNEWRGMWTYDRDRVTRVDRYLDERL
;
A
#
# COMPACT_ATOMS: atom_id res chain seq x y z
N MET A 1 16.51 12.43 15.23
CA MET A 1 17.59 11.88 14.38
C MET A 1 17.09 10.52 13.96
N ALA A 2 16.69 10.34 12.71
CA ALA A 2 16.23 9.04 12.24
C ALA A 2 17.34 8.00 12.43
N GLY A 3 17.00 6.81 12.92
CA GLY A 3 17.97 5.73 13.17
C GLY A 3 18.75 5.29 11.93
N ASP A 4 19.73 4.42 12.14
CA ASP A 4 20.57 3.83 11.09
C ASP A 4 19.72 3.06 10.06
N VAL A 5 20.14 3.11 8.79
CA VAL A 5 19.47 2.37 7.71
C VAL A 5 19.66 0.87 7.93
N PRO A 6 18.58 0.07 7.98
CA PRO A 6 18.69 -1.36 8.19
C PRO A 6 19.50 -2.07 7.08
N PRO A 7 20.09 -3.24 7.36
CA PRO A 7 20.95 -3.93 6.40
C PRO A 7 20.19 -4.54 5.20
N SER A 8 18.87 -4.68 5.30
CA SER A 8 18.00 -5.20 4.23
C SER A 8 16.56 -4.69 4.39
N LEU A 9 15.77 -4.73 3.31
CA LEU A 9 14.33 -4.43 3.38
C LEU A 9 13.57 -5.32 4.37
N ARG A 10 13.97 -6.60 4.51
CA ARG A 10 13.33 -7.54 5.44
C ARG A 10 13.51 -7.14 6.92
N ALA A 11 14.57 -6.39 7.23
CA ALA A 11 14.83 -5.97 8.61
C ALA A 11 13.77 -4.98 9.12
N PHE A 12 13.10 -4.22 8.24
CA PHE A 12 11.99 -3.35 8.63
C PHE A 12 10.82 -4.12 9.26
N PHE A 13 10.59 -5.38 8.87
CA PHE A 13 9.54 -6.21 9.46
C PHE A 13 9.89 -6.66 10.89
N ALA A 14 11.17 -6.93 11.17
CA ALA A 14 11.61 -7.34 12.50
C ALA A 14 11.60 -6.17 13.50
N GLU A 15 11.79 -4.95 13.01
CA GLU A 15 11.67 -3.72 13.79
C GLU A 15 10.22 -3.30 14.02
N ALA A 16 9.25 -3.86 13.29
CA ALA A 16 7.84 -3.49 13.43
C ALA A 16 7.32 -3.92 14.80
N ASP A 17 6.92 -2.95 15.61
CA ASP A 17 6.12 -3.19 16.81
C ASP A 17 4.66 -3.31 16.35
N ALA A 18 4.30 -4.51 15.91
CA ALA A 18 3.04 -4.74 15.22
C ALA A 18 1.87 -4.52 16.20
N PRO A 19 1.00 -3.52 15.96
CA PRO A 19 -0.11 -3.24 16.85
C PRO A 19 -1.11 -4.40 16.82
N ASN A 20 -1.70 -4.71 17.97
CA ASN A 20 -2.70 -5.75 18.10
C ASN A 20 -4.07 -5.26 17.62
N ARG A 21 -4.26 -5.25 16.29
CA ARG A 21 -5.47 -4.74 15.63
C ARG A 21 -6.38 -5.87 15.16
N SER A 22 -7.68 -5.66 15.30
CA SER A 22 -8.73 -6.52 14.77
C SER A 22 -9.76 -5.71 13.98
N LEU A 23 -10.52 -6.38 13.11
CA LEU A 23 -11.62 -5.80 12.37
C LEU A 23 -12.96 -6.29 12.93
N ALA A 24 -13.90 -5.38 13.10
CA ALA A 24 -15.27 -5.72 13.44
C ALA A 24 -16.22 -5.20 12.35
N LEU A 25 -17.06 -6.09 11.79
CA LEU A 25 -18.20 -5.69 10.99
C LEU A 25 -19.41 -5.54 11.92
N VAL A 26 -19.90 -4.31 12.02
CA VAL A 26 -20.92 -3.89 12.97
C VAL A 26 -22.28 -3.78 12.28
N ASN A 27 -23.31 -4.33 12.94
CA ASN A 27 -24.72 -4.17 12.56
C ASN A 27 -25.00 -4.48 11.08
N ARG A 28 -24.39 -5.55 10.55
CA ARG A 28 -24.49 -5.93 9.14
C ARG A 28 -25.96 -6.10 8.70
N LYS A 29 -26.35 -5.44 7.61
CA LYS A 29 -27.58 -5.73 6.82
C LYS A 29 -27.25 -6.40 5.49
N GLU A 30 -26.04 -6.21 4.97
CA GLU A 30 -25.56 -6.91 3.77
C GLU A 30 -25.59 -8.44 3.93
N PRO A 31 -25.62 -9.25 2.85
CA PRO A 31 -25.63 -10.71 2.94
C PRO A 31 -24.40 -11.31 3.64
N GLU A 32 -24.54 -12.51 4.20
CA GLU A 32 -23.46 -13.20 4.93
C GLU A 32 -22.23 -13.48 4.06
N ALA A 33 -22.42 -13.52 2.74
CA ALA A 33 -21.34 -13.62 1.77
C ALA A 33 -20.33 -12.46 1.89
N VAL A 34 -20.78 -11.26 2.27
CA VAL A 34 -19.90 -10.10 2.45
C VAL A 34 -18.99 -10.28 3.67
N GLN A 35 -19.54 -10.74 4.80
CA GLN A 35 -18.75 -11.09 5.98
C GLN A 35 -17.68 -12.14 5.64
N ARG A 36 -18.06 -13.20 4.93
CA ARG A 36 -17.12 -14.25 4.50
C ARG A 36 -16.05 -13.74 3.55
N LEU A 37 -16.36 -12.78 2.68
CA LEU A 37 -15.37 -12.15 1.80
C LEU A 37 -14.34 -11.35 2.60
N LEU A 38 -14.79 -10.59 3.61
CA LEU A 38 -13.90 -9.83 4.48
C LEU A 38 -13.02 -10.77 5.32
N GLU A 39 -13.61 -11.79 5.96
CA GLU A 39 -12.86 -12.82 6.70
C GLU A 39 -11.82 -13.52 5.81
N SER A 40 -12.21 -13.90 4.60
CA SER A 40 -11.31 -14.57 3.66
C SER A 40 -10.15 -13.67 3.21
N ALA A 41 -10.37 -12.36 3.11
CA ALA A 41 -9.33 -11.42 2.70
C ALA A 41 -8.21 -11.26 3.74
N PHE A 42 -8.51 -11.53 5.02
CA PHE A 42 -7.56 -11.47 6.15
C PHE A 42 -7.28 -12.85 6.76
N ALA A 43 -7.71 -13.94 6.11
CA ALA A 43 -7.50 -15.28 6.62
C ALA A 43 -6.00 -15.60 6.78
N GLY A 44 -5.62 -16.11 7.95
CA GLY A 44 -4.24 -16.45 8.28
C GLY A 44 -3.32 -15.26 8.61
N GLN A 45 -3.86 -14.04 8.62
CA GLN A 45 -3.14 -12.84 9.07
C GLN A 45 -3.29 -12.66 10.59
N SER A 46 -2.49 -11.77 11.18
CA SER A 46 -2.63 -11.39 12.59
C SER A 46 -3.92 -10.61 12.89
N VAL A 47 -4.55 -10.02 11.87
CA VAL A 47 -5.79 -9.26 12.00
C VAL A 47 -7.00 -10.19 11.93
N SER A 48 -7.66 -10.43 13.06
CA SER A 48 -8.91 -11.19 13.10
C SER A 48 -10.09 -10.34 12.63
N VAL A 49 -11.04 -10.95 11.93
CA VAL A 49 -12.31 -10.32 11.53
C VAL A 49 -13.45 -10.97 12.31
N ALA A 50 -14.37 -10.17 12.86
CA ALA A 50 -15.55 -10.68 13.53
C ALA A 50 -16.80 -9.83 13.26
N GLU A 51 -17.98 -10.46 13.19
CA GLU A 51 -19.24 -9.72 13.22
C GLU A 51 -19.60 -9.34 14.67
N ARG A 52 -20.13 -8.12 14.85
CA ARG A 52 -20.59 -7.58 16.13
C ARG A 52 -21.90 -6.83 15.94
N GLN A 53 -22.67 -6.75 17.02
CA GLN A 53 -23.93 -6.02 17.07
C GLN A 53 -23.83 -4.98 18.17
N PHE A 54 -23.89 -3.70 17.80
CA PHE A 54 -23.80 -2.56 18.69
C PHE A 54 -24.97 -1.63 18.41
N PRO A 55 -26.08 -1.69 19.18
CA PRO A 55 -27.31 -0.95 18.87
C PRO A 55 -27.15 0.58 18.75
N GLU A 56 -26.08 1.13 19.32
CA GLU A 56 -25.77 2.57 19.30
C GLU A 56 -24.93 3.00 18.07
N GLU A 57 -24.38 2.05 17.33
CA GLU A 57 -23.57 2.29 16.12
C GLU A 57 -24.40 2.25 14.84
N GLY A 58 -23.85 2.79 13.74
CA GLY A 58 -24.45 2.70 12.41
C GLY A 58 -24.56 1.26 11.90
N ASP A 59 -25.48 1.05 10.95
CA ASP A 59 -25.60 -0.21 10.19
C ASP A 59 -24.48 -0.31 9.13
N ASP A 60 -24.01 -1.53 8.85
CA ASP A 60 -22.99 -1.83 7.83
C ASP A 60 -21.71 -0.99 7.95
N VAL A 61 -21.09 -1.04 9.13
CA VAL A 61 -19.87 -0.30 9.45
C VAL A 61 -18.72 -1.26 9.76
N VAL A 62 -17.54 -1.01 9.20
CA VAL A 62 -16.31 -1.72 9.56
C VAL A 62 -15.50 -0.85 10.53
N LEU A 63 -15.04 -1.46 11.62
CA LEU A 63 -14.19 -0.84 12.63
C LEU A 63 -12.82 -1.52 12.67
N VAL A 64 -11.77 -0.74 12.92
CA VAL A 64 -10.49 -1.24 13.43
C VAL A 64 -10.46 -1.02 14.93
N ILE A 65 -10.24 -2.10 15.68
CA ILE A 65 -10.13 -2.08 17.13
C ILE A 65 -8.70 -2.42 17.49
N GLU A 66 -8.04 -1.54 18.24
CA GLU A 66 -6.74 -1.77 18.87
C GLU A 66 -6.97 -1.91 20.37
N ASP A 67 -6.66 -3.10 20.91
CA ASP A 67 -6.99 -3.51 22.28
C ASP A 67 -8.49 -3.36 22.61
N THR A 68 -8.93 -2.19 23.08
CA THR A 68 -10.33 -1.87 23.37
C THR A 68 -10.84 -0.62 22.65
N ASP A 69 -9.96 0.11 21.98
CA ASP A 69 -10.28 1.41 21.39
C ASP A 69 -10.53 1.28 19.88
N VAL A 70 -11.57 1.98 19.42
CA VAL A 70 -11.84 2.11 17.98
C VAL A 70 -10.88 3.15 17.41
N VAL A 71 -9.95 2.71 16.57
CA VAL A 71 -8.92 3.58 15.98
C VAL A 71 -9.28 4.05 14.57
N ALA A 72 -10.19 3.35 13.89
CA ALA A 72 -10.75 3.77 12.62
C ALA A 72 -12.11 3.16 12.33
N THR A 73 -12.88 3.88 11.52
CA THR A 73 -14.22 3.50 11.09
C THR A 73 -14.37 3.80 9.61
N SER A 74 -14.99 2.87 8.86
CA SER A 74 -15.36 3.06 7.46
C SER A 74 -16.73 2.45 7.20
N PRO A 75 -17.57 3.07 6.35
CA PRO A 75 -18.70 2.40 5.75
C PRO A 75 -18.30 1.09 5.06
N LEU A 76 -19.10 0.04 5.19
CA LEU A 76 -18.82 -1.25 4.56
C LEU A 76 -18.80 -1.16 3.03
N ASP A 77 -19.65 -0.33 2.43
CA ASP A 77 -19.70 -0.12 0.98
C ASP A 77 -18.38 0.46 0.43
N GLU A 78 -17.73 1.37 1.17
CA GLU A 78 -16.42 1.89 0.83
C GLU A 78 -15.36 0.78 0.82
N VAL A 79 -15.35 -0.08 1.84
CA VAL A 79 -14.45 -1.25 1.92
C VAL A 79 -14.75 -2.25 0.79
N MET A 80 -16.03 -2.48 0.49
CA MET A 80 -16.45 -3.36 -0.59
C MET A 80 -15.97 -2.85 -1.94
N ASN A 81 -16.21 -1.58 -2.25
CA ASN A 81 -15.87 -0.98 -3.53
C ASN A 81 -14.37 -0.79 -3.71
N ALA A 82 -13.62 -0.54 -2.64
CA ALA A 82 -12.17 -0.36 -2.74
C ALA A 82 -11.40 -1.70 -2.73
N PHE A 83 -11.92 -2.74 -2.06
CA PHE A 83 -11.12 -3.95 -1.77
C PHE A 83 -11.87 -5.27 -2.06
N LEU A 84 -13.10 -5.44 -1.57
CA LEU A 84 -13.76 -6.76 -1.62
C LEU A 84 -14.39 -7.09 -2.98
N LEU A 85 -14.83 -6.11 -3.76
CA LEU A 85 -15.53 -6.32 -5.03
C LEU A 85 -14.65 -6.04 -6.25
N VAL A 86 -13.44 -5.53 -6.06
CA VAL A 86 -12.52 -5.23 -7.16
C VAL A 86 -11.51 -6.34 -7.42
N ASN A 87 -10.96 -6.36 -8.62
CA ASN A 87 -9.84 -7.22 -8.98
C ASN A 87 -8.59 -6.37 -9.26
N SER A 88 -7.42 -7.02 -9.35
CA SER A 88 -6.16 -6.32 -9.61
C SER A 88 -6.10 -5.66 -10.99
N ASP A 89 -6.88 -6.14 -11.96
CA ASP A 89 -6.84 -5.62 -13.33
C ASP A 89 -7.44 -4.22 -13.45
N LEU A 90 -8.37 -3.86 -12.56
CA LEU A 90 -8.88 -2.50 -12.39
C LEU A 90 -7.77 -1.44 -12.30
N TYR A 91 -6.70 -1.76 -11.56
CA TYR A 91 -5.54 -0.88 -11.36
C TYR A 91 -4.55 -0.89 -12.53
N LYS A 92 -4.57 -1.95 -13.36
CA LYS A 92 -3.76 -2.02 -14.59
C LYS A 92 -4.39 -1.24 -15.73
N THR A 93 -5.72 -1.29 -15.87
CA THR A 93 -6.45 -0.63 -16.96
C THR A 93 -6.68 0.85 -16.72
N GLY A 94 -6.48 1.33 -15.49
CA GLY A 94 -6.72 2.72 -15.10
C GLY A 94 -8.22 3.06 -14.96
N THR A 95 -9.09 2.05 -14.94
CA THR A 95 -10.55 2.25 -14.84
C THR A 95 -10.96 2.70 -13.44
N SER A 96 -10.13 2.45 -12.43
CA SER A 96 -10.16 3.16 -11.15
C SER A 96 -8.82 3.86 -10.96
N GLY A 97 -8.67 4.96 -11.70
CA GLY A 97 -7.55 5.87 -11.55
C GLY A 97 -7.56 6.56 -10.19
N LEU A 98 -6.61 7.45 -9.96
CA LEU A 98 -6.45 8.22 -8.71
C LEU A 98 -7.68 9.07 -8.28
N GLU A 99 -8.76 8.99 -9.06
CA GLU A 99 -9.98 9.81 -9.02
C GLU A 99 -11.15 9.12 -8.29
N ASP A 100 -11.15 7.79 -8.16
CA ASP A 100 -12.14 7.05 -7.36
C ASP A 100 -11.58 6.78 -5.96
N GLY A 101 -12.19 7.42 -4.95
CA GLY A 101 -12.15 7.15 -3.49
C GLY A 101 -10.79 6.84 -2.87
N GLY A 102 -10.39 7.53 -1.78
CA GLY A 102 -9.20 7.17 -1.01
C GLY A 102 -9.19 5.71 -0.53
N ALA A 103 -8.08 5.24 0.03
CA ALA A 103 -8.12 3.97 0.76
C ALA A 103 -9.05 4.14 1.98
N PRO A 104 -10.00 3.22 2.22
CA PRO A 104 -10.85 3.27 3.41
C PRO A 104 -10.01 3.44 4.67
N SER A 105 -10.45 4.31 5.58
CA SER A 105 -9.77 4.59 6.84
C SER A 105 -9.44 3.32 7.64
N VAL A 106 -10.31 2.30 7.59
CA VAL A 106 -10.03 1.01 8.24
C VAL A 106 -8.84 0.27 7.62
N LEU A 107 -8.57 0.42 6.33
CA LEU A 107 -7.41 -0.19 5.70
C LEU A 107 -6.15 0.64 5.97
N THR A 108 -6.22 1.97 5.89
CA THR A 108 -5.05 2.81 6.24
C THR A 108 -4.63 2.60 7.69
N ALA A 109 -5.59 2.46 8.60
CA ALA A 109 -5.37 2.19 10.02
C ALA A 109 -4.86 0.78 10.36
N LEU A 110 -4.62 -0.11 9.39
CA LEU A 110 -3.84 -1.32 9.63
C LEU A 110 -2.32 -1.10 9.40
N ALA A 111 -1.88 0.17 9.40
CA ALA A 111 -0.46 0.52 9.36
C ALA A 111 0.36 -0.20 10.46
N ASP A 112 1.61 -0.50 10.15
CA ASP A 112 2.58 -1.21 11.00
C ASP A 112 2.25 -2.68 11.28
N VAL A 113 1.09 -3.18 10.84
CA VAL A 113 0.81 -4.63 10.78
C VAL A 113 1.61 -5.26 9.65
N VAL A 114 2.27 -6.38 9.95
CA VAL A 114 2.98 -7.20 8.96
C VAL A 114 2.05 -8.29 8.44
N PHE A 115 1.93 -8.38 7.12
CA PHE A 115 1.09 -9.34 6.42
C PHE A 115 1.91 -10.33 5.60
N ASP A 116 1.44 -11.56 5.49
CA ASP A 116 1.93 -12.60 4.59
C ASP A 116 0.86 -12.88 3.53
N LEU A 117 1.03 -12.31 2.35
CA LEU A 117 0.00 -12.13 1.32
C LEU A 117 0.33 -12.93 0.06
N ARG A 118 -0.65 -13.66 -0.46
CA ARG A 118 -0.52 -14.43 -1.70
C ARG A 118 -1.23 -13.73 -2.86
N GLY A 119 -0.69 -13.87 -4.05
CA GLY A 119 -1.34 -13.45 -5.28
C GLY A 119 -2.08 -14.60 -5.99
N TYR A 120 -2.68 -14.28 -7.14
CA TYR A 120 -3.35 -15.27 -7.99
C TYR A 120 -2.39 -16.39 -8.42
N PRO A 121 -2.82 -17.67 -8.47
CA PRO A 121 -4.17 -18.17 -8.20
C PRO A 121 -4.45 -18.51 -6.74
N ALA A 122 -3.45 -18.44 -5.85
CA ALA A 122 -3.60 -18.83 -4.45
C ALA A 122 -4.56 -17.92 -3.68
N SER A 123 -4.55 -16.62 -3.96
CA SER A 123 -5.54 -15.67 -3.45
C SER A 123 -5.84 -14.56 -4.45
N ASN A 124 -7.12 -14.19 -4.57
CA ASN A 124 -7.57 -13.06 -5.40
C ASN A 124 -7.53 -11.72 -4.64
N LYS A 125 -7.29 -11.74 -3.32
CA LYS A 125 -7.55 -10.61 -2.43
C LYS A 125 -6.36 -10.17 -1.60
N GLU A 126 -5.57 -11.10 -1.08
CA GLU A 126 -4.47 -10.76 -0.19
C GLU A 126 -3.50 -9.74 -0.81
N LYS A 127 -2.96 -10.03 -2.01
CA LYS A 127 -2.05 -9.10 -2.71
C LYS A 127 -2.70 -7.76 -3.10
N LEU A 128 -4.02 -7.72 -3.25
CA LEU A 128 -4.75 -6.50 -3.61
C LEU A 128 -4.58 -5.40 -2.55
N LEU A 129 -4.37 -5.78 -1.29
CA LEU A 129 -4.12 -4.84 -0.19
C LEU A 129 -2.84 -4.04 -0.44
N LEU A 130 -1.76 -4.68 -0.92
CA LEU A 130 -0.52 -4.00 -1.29
C LEU A 130 -0.72 -3.05 -2.48
N ILE A 131 -1.51 -3.47 -3.48
CA ILE A 131 -1.85 -2.60 -4.63
C ILE A 131 -2.58 -1.35 -4.13
N LEU A 132 -3.60 -1.52 -3.31
CA LEU A 132 -4.43 -0.45 -2.78
C LEU A 132 -3.60 0.54 -1.95
N MET A 133 -2.76 0.05 -1.04
CA MET A 133 -1.91 0.90 -0.20
C MET A 133 -0.81 1.60 -1.02
N SER A 134 -0.23 0.92 -2.03
CA SER A 134 0.69 1.54 -2.98
C SER A 134 0.02 2.71 -3.70
N ARG A 135 -1.19 2.52 -4.24
CA ARG A 135 -1.96 3.58 -4.90
C ARG A 135 -2.33 4.71 -3.95
N TYR A 136 -2.66 4.40 -2.71
CA TYR A 136 -2.93 5.42 -1.69
C TYR A 136 -1.73 6.33 -1.45
N ILE A 137 -0.52 5.77 -1.34
CA ILE A 137 0.71 6.57 -1.15
C ILE A 137 1.02 7.42 -2.39
N GLU A 138 0.85 6.88 -3.59
CA GLU A 138 1.01 7.63 -4.84
C GLU A 138 0.01 8.80 -4.94
N ARG A 139 -1.25 8.59 -4.51
CA ARG A 139 -2.25 9.67 -4.41
C ARG A 139 -1.84 10.73 -3.41
N LEU A 140 -1.34 10.32 -2.25
CA LEU A 140 -0.88 11.24 -1.22
C LEU A 140 0.22 12.16 -1.76
N ALA A 141 1.20 11.60 -2.48
CA ALA A 141 2.25 12.37 -3.15
C ALA A 141 1.67 13.35 -4.18
N LEU A 142 0.81 12.86 -5.09
CA LEU A 142 0.20 13.70 -6.12
C LEU A 142 -0.63 14.85 -5.53
N SER A 143 -1.42 14.56 -4.49
CA SER A 143 -2.28 15.55 -3.81
C SER A 143 -1.49 16.62 -3.06
N SER A 144 -0.28 16.29 -2.62
CA SER A 144 0.61 17.23 -1.97
C SER A 144 1.28 18.19 -2.97
N GLY A 145 1.40 17.77 -4.24
CA GLY A 145 1.99 18.58 -5.32
C GLY A 145 3.48 18.87 -5.17
N GLY A 146 4.16 18.21 -4.24
CA GLY A 146 5.57 18.40 -3.91
C GLY A 146 6.10 17.29 -3.00
N GLY A 147 7.37 17.37 -2.62
CA GLY A 147 8.04 16.32 -1.83
C GLY A 147 8.75 15.33 -2.73
N ARG A 148 9.03 14.13 -2.21
CA ARG A 148 9.74 13.07 -2.93
C ARG A 148 8.97 11.76 -2.84
N LEU A 149 8.82 11.08 -3.97
CA LEU A 149 8.26 9.74 -4.07
C LEU A 149 9.30 8.78 -4.65
N ARG A 150 9.59 7.70 -3.95
CA ARG A 150 10.44 6.59 -4.44
C ARG A 150 9.59 5.34 -4.60
N SER A 151 9.65 4.70 -5.76
CA SER A 151 8.87 3.50 -6.04
C SER A 151 9.69 2.41 -6.73
N THR A 152 9.59 1.17 -6.25
CA THR A 152 10.28 0.02 -6.84
C THR A 152 9.33 -0.83 -7.68
N PHE A 153 9.79 -1.20 -8.86
CA PHE A 153 9.15 -2.12 -9.78
C PHE A 153 10.10 -3.29 -10.02
N GLN A 154 9.59 -4.53 -9.97
CA GLN A 154 10.41 -5.69 -10.36
C GLN A 154 10.95 -5.56 -11.80
N ARG A 155 10.19 -4.89 -12.67
CA ARG A 155 10.56 -4.51 -14.05
C ARG A 155 10.00 -3.14 -14.35
N LEU A 156 10.85 -2.22 -14.80
CA LEU A 156 10.43 -0.86 -15.16
C LEU A 156 9.48 -0.83 -16.36
N SER A 157 9.49 -1.85 -17.23
CA SER A 157 8.55 -1.93 -18.35
C SER A 157 7.09 -1.91 -17.91
N ARG A 158 6.77 -2.33 -16.67
CA ARG A 158 5.41 -2.26 -16.12
C ARG A 158 4.83 -0.85 -16.11
N ILE A 159 5.68 0.18 -16.01
CA ILE A 159 5.21 1.57 -16.06
C ILE A 159 4.58 1.87 -17.44
N GLU A 160 5.13 1.32 -18.52
CA GLU A 160 4.58 1.50 -19.87
C GLU A 160 3.49 0.47 -20.20
N ASP A 161 3.69 -0.79 -19.80
CA ASP A 161 2.83 -1.92 -20.15
C ASP A 161 1.44 -1.84 -19.48
N GLU A 162 1.34 -1.17 -18.31
CA GLU A 162 0.11 -1.02 -17.56
C GLU A 162 -0.42 0.42 -17.66
N ARG A 163 -1.49 0.61 -18.43
CA ARG A 163 -2.10 1.93 -18.68
C ARG A 163 -2.33 2.75 -17.40
N GLY A 164 -2.89 2.13 -16.37
CA GLY A 164 -3.18 2.80 -15.09
C GLY A 164 -1.90 3.25 -14.39
N THR A 165 -0.85 2.42 -14.39
CA THR A 165 0.47 2.79 -13.86
C THR A 165 1.09 3.92 -14.67
N ARG A 166 1.06 3.84 -16.00
CA ARG A 166 1.56 4.90 -16.89
C ARG A 166 0.91 6.25 -16.61
N GLU A 167 -0.41 6.28 -16.51
CA GLU A 167 -1.17 7.50 -16.25
C GLU A 167 -0.83 8.12 -14.88
N VAL A 168 -0.62 7.29 -13.84
CA VAL A 168 -0.22 7.74 -12.50
C VAL A 168 1.15 8.39 -12.52
N TYR A 169 2.16 7.73 -13.09
CA TYR A 169 3.53 8.23 -13.08
C TYR A 169 3.71 9.43 -14.01
N ARG A 170 2.95 9.52 -15.10
CA ARG A 170 2.86 10.74 -15.89
C ARG A 170 2.30 11.91 -15.08
N LYS A 171 1.17 11.74 -14.39
CA LYS A 171 0.60 12.81 -13.54
C LYS A 171 1.56 13.23 -12.43
N LEU A 172 2.29 12.29 -11.84
CA LEU A 172 3.31 12.57 -10.82
C LEU A 172 4.51 13.35 -11.42
N ALA A 173 5.01 12.95 -12.59
CA ALA A 173 6.09 13.67 -13.29
C ALA A 173 5.69 15.08 -13.76
N GLU A 174 4.40 15.27 -14.09
CA GLU A 174 3.83 16.59 -14.44
C GLU A 174 3.54 17.46 -13.19
N SER A 175 3.69 16.90 -11.98
CA SER A 175 3.50 17.61 -10.71
C SER A 175 4.82 18.20 -10.20
N GLY A 176 4.81 18.79 -8.99
CA GLY A 176 6.03 19.26 -8.33
C GLY A 176 6.76 18.20 -7.48
N VAL A 177 6.35 16.93 -7.54
CA VAL A 177 6.94 15.82 -6.77
C VAL A 177 8.24 15.36 -7.44
N ASP A 178 9.31 15.20 -6.65
CA ASP A 178 10.57 14.56 -7.05
C ASP A 178 10.37 13.04 -7.11
N VAL A 179 10.21 12.48 -8.30
CA VAL A 179 9.86 11.05 -8.48
C VAL A 179 11.08 10.24 -8.88
N HIS A 180 11.38 9.21 -8.09
CA HIS A 180 12.36 8.20 -8.40
C HIS A 180 11.71 6.83 -8.61
N VAL A 181 12.07 6.15 -9.69
CA VAL A 181 11.63 4.79 -9.97
C VAL A 181 12.81 3.83 -10.09
N TYR A 182 12.67 2.68 -9.46
CA TYR A 182 13.70 1.65 -9.38
C TYR A 182 13.21 0.38 -10.04
N GLY A 183 14.05 -0.30 -10.82
CA GLY A 183 13.71 -1.63 -11.29
C GLY A 183 14.73 -2.24 -12.24
N GLN A 184 14.44 -3.45 -12.71
CA GLN A 184 15.22 -4.03 -13.80
C GLN A 184 15.13 -3.15 -15.05
N PRO A 185 16.23 -3.02 -15.82
CA PRO A 185 16.21 -2.28 -17.08
C PRO A 185 15.21 -2.92 -18.05
N GLY A 186 14.64 -2.10 -18.93
CA GLY A 186 13.61 -2.53 -19.87
C GLY A 186 12.66 -1.43 -20.31
N TRP A 187 12.79 -0.24 -19.73
CA TRP A 187 12.05 0.95 -20.10
C TRP A 187 12.93 2.20 -19.90
N ARG A 188 12.67 3.23 -20.70
CA ARG A 188 13.22 4.57 -20.55
C ARG A 188 12.06 5.55 -20.72
N PRO A 189 11.85 6.49 -19.78
CA PRO A 189 10.85 7.53 -19.93
C PRO A 189 11.20 8.42 -21.12
N ASP A 190 10.17 9.05 -21.69
CA ASP A 190 10.35 10.18 -22.60
C ASP A 190 11.12 11.30 -21.88
N GLU A 191 11.97 12.04 -22.60
CA GLU A 191 12.75 13.16 -22.03
C GLU A 191 11.88 14.27 -21.42
N SER A 192 10.61 14.34 -21.81
CA SER A 192 9.62 15.27 -21.26
C SER A 192 9.08 14.89 -19.89
N LEU A 193 9.29 13.65 -19.42
CA LEU A 193 8.86 13.21 -18.10
C LEU A 193 9.98 13.44 -17.08
N ASP A 194 9.70 14.28 -16.07
CA ASP A 194 10.62 14.52 -14.96
C ASP A 194 10.61 13.34 -13.97
N LEU A 195 11.29 12.26 -14.36
CA LEU A 195 11.42 11.02 -13.61
C LEU A 195 12.89 10.62 -13.51
N THR A 196 13.38 10.42 -12.29
CA THR A 196 14.71 9.83 -12.09
C THR A 196 14.61 8.31 -12.09
N VAL A 197 15.28 7.67 -13.05
CA VAL A 197 15.26 6.21 -13.21
C VAL A 197 16.54 5.58 -12.68
N HIS A 198 16.38 4.64 -11.75
CA HIS A 198 17.46 3.83 -11.19
C HIS A 198 17.30 2.39 -11.67
N THR A 199 18.35 1.85 -12.29
CA THR A 199 18.31 0.49 -12.84
C THR A 199 19.30 -0.42 -12.14
N GLY A 200 18.83 -1.59 -11.73
CA GLY A 200 19.68 -2.60 -11.11
C GLY A 200 19.15 -4.02 -11.31
N THR A 201 19.94 -4.99 -10.84
CA THR A 201 19.65 -6.42 -11.03
C THR A 201 19.87 -7.26 -9.78
N SER A 202 20.21 -6.64 -8.64
CA SER A 202 20.30 -7.32 -7.34
C SER A 202 18.95 -7.85 -6.89
N ASP A 203 18.95 -8.76 -5.91
CA ASP A 203 17.72 -9.39 -5.42
C ASP A 203 16.68 -8.38 -4.96
N ASP A 204 17.07 -7.27 -4.32
CA ASP A 204 16.15 -6.21 -3.93
C ASP A 204 15.42 -5.62 -5.15
N TYR A 205 16.13 -5.29 -6.23
CA TYR A 205 15.51 -4.83 -7.48
C TYR A 205 14.52 -5.85 -8.09
N ARG A 206 14.70 -7.15 -7.86
CA ARG A 206 13.87 -8.21 -8.45
C ARG A 206 12.70 -8.61 -7.56
N HIS A 207 12.84 -8.49 -6.25
CA HIS A 207 11.96 -9.09 -5.27
C HIS A 207 11.40 -8.10 -4.25
N SER A 208 11.60 -6.78 -4.44
CA SER A 208 10.95 -5.76 -3.63
C SER A 208 9.82 -5.04 -4.35
N TRP A 209 8.87 -4.60 -3.55
CA TRP A 209 7.88 -3.59 -3.88
C TRP A 209 7.82 -2.60 -2.73
N CYS A 210 8.48 -1.46 -2.90
CA CYS A 210 8.45 -0.36 -1.96
C CYS A 210 7.87 0.88 -2.62
N VAL A 211 7.09 1.65 -1.88
CA VAL A 211 6.65 2.99 -2.25
C VAL A 211 6.82 3.88 -1.04
N ALA A 212 7.70 4.87 -1.09
CA ALA A 212 7.99 5.77 0.01
C ALA A 212 7.77 7.22 -0.43
N TYR A 213 6.93 7.94 0.30
CA TYR A 213 6.67 9.34 0.11
C TYR A 213 7.14 10.15 1.32
N THR A 214 7.98 11.14 1.07
CA THR A 214 8.41 12.14 2.06
C THR A 214 7.93 13.52 1.63
N PRO A 215 7.11 14.21 2.43
CA PRO A 215 6.58 15.53 2.08
C PRO A 215 7.68 16.60 2.10
N GLN A 216 7.50 17.62 1.26
CA GLN A 216 8.37 18.81 1.26
C GLN A 216 8.23 19.57 2.58
N GLY A 217 9.34 20.08 3.12
CA GLY A 217 9.34 20.85 4.37
C GLY A 217 9.08 20.04 5.65
N GLY A 218 8.64 18.78 5.53
CA GLY A 218 8.44 17.86 6.66
C GLY A 218 7.14 18.03 7.43
N ASP A 219 6.21 18.88 6.97
CA ASP A 219 4.92 19.19 7.62
C ASP A 219 3.73 18.41 7.03
N GLY A 220 3.99 17.42 6.18
CA GLY A 220 2.95 16.56 5.59
C GLY A 220 2.91 15.15 6.18
N THR A 221 1.99 14.33 5.66
CA THR A 221 1.93 12.91 5.99
C THR A 221 3.05 12.16 5.30
N TYR A 222 3.96 11.59 6.09
CA TYR A 222 4.94 10.61 5.62
C TYR A 222 4.23 9.27 5.42
N ALA A 223 4.58 8.53 4.36
CA ALA A 223 4.04 7.20 4.16
C ALA A 223 5.04 6.30 3.44
N ALA A 224 5.15 5.05 3.87
CA ALA A 224 5.92 4.05 3.15
C ALA A 224 5.21 2.70 3.15
N LEU A 225 5.25 2.00 2.02
CA LEU A 225 4.96 0.59 1.85
C LEU A 225 6.29 -0.12 1.63
N VAL A 226 6.53 -1.21 2.34
CA VAL A 226 7.66 -2.12 2.11
C VAL A 226 7.09 -3.52 1.98
N ALA A 227 7.31 -4.16 0.83
CA ALA A 227 6.95 -5.54 0.58
C ALA A 227 8.10 -6.28 -0.10
N VAL A 228 8.34 -7.52 0.31
CA VAL A 228 9.37 -8.40 -0.23
C VAL A 228 8.75 -9.73 -0.62
N GLU A 229 9.06 -10.20 -1.83
CA GLU A 229 8.64 -11.50 -2.33
C GLU A 229 9.39 -12.61 -1.57
N THR A 230 8.66 -13.50 -0.91
CA THR A 230 9.20 -14.60 -0.11
C THR A 230 9.23 -15.92 -0.89
N ALA A 231 8.29 -16.07 -1.83
CA ALA A 231 8.18 -17.15 -2.81
C ALA A 231 7.44 -16.61 -4.04
N PRO A 232 7.38 -17.34 -5.17
CA PRO A 232 6.72 -16.85 -6.38
C PRO A 232 5.29 -16.37 -6.11
N ASN A 233 5.06 -15.07 -6.25
CA ASN A 233 3.79 -14.40 -5.98
C ASN A 233 3.29 -14.47 -4.52
N GLU A 234 4.18 -14.72 -3.57
CA GLU A 234 3.94 -14.62 -2.12
C GLU A 234 4.78 -13.48 -1.56
N TRP A 235 4.17 -12.65 -0.72
CA TRP A 235 4.71 -11.36 -0.31
C TRP A 235 4.60 -11.21 1.19
N ARG A 236 5.70 -10.84 1.85
CA ARG A 236 5.64 -10.26 3.19
C ARG A 236 5.66 -8.75 3.07
N GLY A 237 4.70 -8.05 3.67
CA GLY A 237 4.60 -6.60 3.52
C GLY A 237 3.98 -5.87 4.70
N MET A 238 4.30 -4.58 4.80
CA MET A 238 3.72 -3.63 5.74
C MET A 238 3.70 -2.24 5.11
N TRP A 239 2.83 -1.37 5.59
CA TRP A 239 2.95 0.07 5.38
C TRP A 239 3.01 0.80 6.71
N THR A 240 3.49 2.03 6.71
CA THR A 240 3.71 2.83 7.90
C THR A 240 3.54 4.30 7.59
N TYR A 241 3.14 5.07 8.58
CA TYR A 241 3.14 6.54 8.55
C TYR A 241 4.14 7.15 9.55
N ASP A 242 4.90 6.30 10.26
CA ASP A 242 5.93 6.75 11.19
C ASP A 242 7.05 7.48 10.44
N ARG A 243 7.23 8.77 10.75
CA ARG A 243 8.18 9.65 10.05
C ARG A 243 9.60 9.08 10.04
N ASP A 244 10.06 8.55 11.17
CA ASP A 244 11.43 8.05 11.30
C ASP A 244 11.62 6.78 10.46
N ARG A 245 10.66 5.85 10.48
CA ARG A 245 10.68 4.64 9.64
C ARG A 245 10.58 4.98 8.15
N VAL A 246 9.66 5.87 7.75
CA VAL A 246 9.54 6.31 6.34
C VAL A 246 10.84 6.93 5.85
N THR A 247 11.47 7.79 6.67
CA THR A 247 12.76 8.41 6.32
C THR A 247 13.87 7.37 6.18
N ARG A 248 13.87 6.30 6.99
CA ARG A 248 14.82 5.19 6.82
C ARG A 248 14.56 4.37 5.55
N VAL A 249 13.30 4.17 5.16
CA VAL A 249 12.95 3.52 3.89
C VAL A 249 13.40 4.37 2.70
N ASP A 250 13.09 5.68 2.69
CA ASP A 250 13.57 6.61 1.64
C ASP A 250 15.09 6.54 1.47
N ARG A 251 15.82 6.58 2.59
CA ARG A 251 17.29 6.50 2.59
C ARG A 251 17.81 5.14 2.15
N TYR A 252 17.16 4.04 2.54
CA TYR A 252 17.52 2.70 2.05
C TYR A 252 17.46 2.64 0.53
N LEU A 253 16.37 3.15 -0.06
CA LEU A 253 16.18 3.16 -1.51
C LEU A 253 17.18 4.09 -2.22
N ASP A 254 17.58 5.20 -1.60
CA ASP A 254 18.57 6.13 -2.19
C ASP A 254 20.01 5.59 -2.14
N GLU A 255 20.38 4.95 -1.03
CA GLU A 255 21.77 4.54 -0.78
C GLU A 255 22.10 3.15 -1.30
N ARG A 256 21.09 2.26 -1.41
CA ARG A 256 21.31 0.83 -1.67
C ARG A 256 20.72 0.31 -2.97
N LEU A 257 19.86 1.08 -3.63
CA LEU A 257 19.34 0.76 -4.95
C LEU A 257 19.84 1.82 -5.93
#